data_AF-A0AAW9DME4-F1
#
_entry.id   AF-A0AAW9DME4-F1
#
_cell.length_a   1.000
_cell.length_b   1.000
_cell.length_c   1.000
_cell.angle_alpha   90.00
_cell.angle_beta   90.00
_cell.angle_gamma   90.00
#
_symmetry.space_group_name_H-M   'P 1'
#
loop_
_entity.id
_entity.type
_entity.pdbx_description
1 polymer ?
#
loop_
_entity_poly.entity_id
_entity_poly.type
_entity_poly.pdbx_seq_one_letter_code
_entity_poly.pdbx_strand_id
1 'polypeptide(L)'
;MQHIAPVLEPSLRAGLWAFGQADGTPIADAIGFGPGGRIRGHADKNETAWRIEGGQLEFLSADRRITARFDRYDPGSDPICLHGVATSPLWNETRPVMLLQIGALPAPAPAPARRRNLVIMRAGPQGLFPRWAGAATRDWDFALSWYGREDPPDWGQDFTQCEPGPKLQPIGRWLDQHRDLIRHYDHIWLPDDDIMTDWSTVDRLFATCREFDLQLAQPALTRQSFSAHLMLYECPDYRLRYTNFVEGMVPVFSAAAAMLCLPVLLEATAYGWGHDWIFPRLLGYPKHRIAVIDECAVTHTRPCGVNTDRDVARAELKAIVAKYGATHMDHRIHGCIFREPLPWLD
;
A
#
# COMPACT_ATOMS: atom_id res chain seq x y z
N MET A 1 29.45 -1.18 41.85
CA MET A 1 28.97 -0.26 40.78
C MET A 1 28.32 -1.12 39.72
N GLN A 2 27.04 -0.92 39.41
CA GLN A 2 26.35 -1.69 38.39
C GLN A 2 26.28 -0.87 37.10
N HIS A 3 26.74 -1.46 36.00
CA HIS A 3 26.65 -0.90 34.66
C HIS A 3 25.17 -0.82 34.22
N ILE A 4 24.85 0.12 33.33
CA ILE A 4 23.49 0.44 32.85
C ILE A 4 22.87 -0.66 31.94
N ALA A 5 23.60 -1.71 31.53
CA ALA A 5 23.06 -2.78 30.66
C ALA A 5 22.96 -4.15 31.35
N PRO A 6 22.06 -5.08 30.93
CA PRO A 6 20.91 -5.01 30.00
C PRO A 6 19.55 -4.75 30.70
N VAL A 7 19.56 -4.61 32.03
CA VAL A 7 18.33 -4.59 32.87
C VAL A 7 17.42 -3.41 32.57
N LEU A 8 17.99 -2.26 32.20
CA LEU A 8 17.24 -1.01 32.00
C LEU A 8 16.89 -0.72 30.54
N GLU A 9 17.36 -1.51 29.57
CA GLU A 9 17.04 -1.27 28.16
C GLU A 9 15.53 -1.34 27.86
N PRO A 10 14.75 -2.30 28.41
CA PRO A 10 13.30 -2.29 28.25
C PRO A 10 12.66 -1.02 28.82
N SER A 11 13.07 -0.58 30.01
CA SER A 11 12.57 0.63 30.66
C SER A 11 12.93 1.90 29.87
N LEU A 12 14.16 1.98 29.32
CA LEU A 12 14.58 3.06 28.44
C LEU A 12 13.66 3.17 27.22
N ARG A 13 13.42 2.05 26.53
CA ARG A 13 12.60 2.02 25.31
C ARG A 13 11.11 2.25 25.57
N ALA A 14 10.62 1.92 26.78
CA ALA A 14 9.22 2.09 27.17
C ALA A 14 8.95 3.42 27.89
N GLY A 15 9.98 4.16 28.28
CA GLY A 15 9.86 5.38 29.09
C GLY A 15 9.92 6.67 28.28
N LEU A 16 9.26 7.70 28.81
CA LEU A 16 9.50 9.10 28.46
C LEU A 16 10.46 9.69 29.51
N TRP A 17 11.44 10.46 29.06
CA TRP A 17 12.55 10.90 29.90
C TRP A 17 12.78 12.41 29.82
N ALA A 18 13.05 13.08 30.93
CA ALA A 18 13.56 14.44 30.95
C ALA A 18 15.10 14.40 31.02
N PHE A 19 15.75 15.15 30.15
CA PHE A 19 17.21 15.28 30.10
C PHE A 19 17.62 16.67 30.59
N GLY A 20 18.58 16.73 31.51
CA GLY A 20 19.01 17.99 32.10
C GLY A 20 20.38 17.94 32.75
N GLN A 21 20.84 19.08 33.22
CA GLN A 21 22.01 19.16 34.09
C GLN A 21 21.67 18.56 35.47
N ALA A 22 22.69 18.07 36.18
CA ALA A 22 22.47 17.43 37.48
C ALA A 22 21.92 18.39 38.57
N ASP A 23 21.93 19.70 38.34
CA ASP A 23 21.32 20.70 39.22
C ASP A 23 19.81 20.90 38.97
N GLY A 24 19.24 20.16 38.03
CA GLY A 24 17.83 20.24 37.64
C GLY A 24 17.54 21.21 36.49
N THR A 25 18.54 21.87 35.91
CA THR A 25 18.35 22.72 34.73
C THR A 25 17.96 21.87 33.51
N PRO A 26 16.78 22.06 32.90
CA PRO A 26 16.33 21.25 31.78
C PRO A 26 17.15 21.52 30.52
N ILE A 27 17.50 20.45 29.79
CA ILE A 27 18.03 20.49 28.43
C ILE A 27 16.96 20.05 27.43
N ALA A 28 16.18 19.02 27.80
CA ALA A 28 15.02 18.55 27.05
C ALA A 28 13.93 18.07 28.01
N ASP A 29 12.72 18.62 27.87
CA ASP A 29 11.61 18.32 28.78
C ASP A 29 11.08 16.89 28.61
N ALA A 30 11.15 16.34 27.39
CA ALA A 30 10.62 15.02 27.08
C ALA A 30 11.34 14.38 25.89
N ILE A 31 12.04 13.28 26.14
CA ILE A 31 12.72 12.48 25.13
C ILE A 31 12.32 11.02 25.17
N GLY A 32 12.34 10.38 24.00
CA GLY A 32 12.07 8.95 23.85
C GLY A 32 13.13 8.25 23.02
N PHE A 33 13.37 6.97 23.33
CA PHE A 33 14.40 6.15 22.70
C PHE A 33 13.82 5.24 21.63
N GLY A 34 13.90 5.67 20.37
CA GLY A 34 13.31 4.97 19.24
C GLY A 34 14.13 3.76 18.75
N PRO A 35 13.49 2.80 18.03
CA PRO A 35 14.20 1.77 17.28
C PRO A 35 15.19 2.39 16.27
N GLY A 36 16.31 1.71 16.02
CA GLY A 36 17.39 2.23 15.17
C GLY A 36 18.31 3.26 15.84
N GLY A 37 18.20 3.47 17.16
CA GLY A 37 19.11 4.32 17.92
C GLY A 37 18.85 5.82 17.77
N ARG A 38 17.62 6.24 17.48
CA ARG A 38 17.25 7.66 17.34
C ARG A 38 16.61 8.21 18.63
N ILE A 39 17.05 9.39 19.07
CA ILE A 39 16.38 10.15 20.14
C ILE A 39 15.21 10.93 19.53
N ARG A 40 14.05 10.90 20.19
CA ARG A 40 12.81 11.56 19.77
C ARG A 40 12.41 12.60 20.81
N GLY A 41 11.61 13.61 20.42
CA GLY A 41 11.07 14.62 21.35
C GLY A 41 12.00 15.80 21.65
N HIS A 42 13.27 15.71 21.23
CA HIS A 42 14.28 16.76 21.38
C HIS A 42 14.90 17.09 20.02
N ALA A 43 15.14 18.37 19.77
CA ALA A 43 15.62 18.89 18.48
C ALA A 43 16.96 19.60 18.65
N ASP A 44 17.98 18.87 19.10
CA ASP A 44 19.37 19.37 19.19
C ASP A 44 20.31 18.50 18.34
N LYS A 45 21.26 19.16 17.67
CA LYS A 45 22.27 18.50 16.84
C LYS A 45 23.28 17.69 17.66
N ASN A 46 23.37 17.95 18.96
CA ASN A 46 24.24 17.25 19.89
C ASN A 46 23.60 15.95 20.43
N GLU A 47 22.27 15.80 20.41
CA GLU A 47 21.59 14.60 20.92
C GLU A 47 20.61 14.00 19.89
N THR A 48 21.14 13.55 18.76
CA THR A 48 20.34 13.01 17.65
C THR A 48 20.11 11.50 17.76
N ALA A 49 21.06 10.79 18.36
CA ALA A 49 21.08 9.34 18.41
C ALA A 49 21.51 8.85 19.79
N TRP A 50 21.16 7.60 20.09
CA TRP A 50 21.54 6.92 21.32
C TRP A 50 22.00 5.50 21.01
N ARG A 51 22.81 4.95 21.91
CA ARG A 51 23.16 3.52 21.93
C ARG A 51 23.51 3.07 23.34
N ILE A 52 23.51 1.77 23.54
CA ILE A 52 24.12 1.15 24.70
C ILE A 52 25.41 0.48 24.21
N GLU A 53 26.55 0.92 24.73
CA GLU A 53 27.86 0.33 24.43
C GLU A 53 28.66 0.19 25.73
N GLY A 54 29.31 -0.96 25.94
CA GLY A 54 30.09 -1.19 27.16
C GLY A 54 29.30 -1.10 28.47
N GLY A 55 27.98 -1.26 28.42
CA GLY A 55 27.10 -1.10 29.59
C GLY A 55 26.82 0.35 29.98
N GLN A 56 27.04 1.30 29.08
CA GLN A 56 26.75 2.72 29.27
C GLN A 56 25.72 3.17 28.23
N LEU A 57 24.84 4.09 28.62
CA LEU A 57 23.96 4.78 27.66
C LEU A 57 24.74 5.98 27.10
N GLU A 58 24.91 6.03 25.79
CA GLU A 58 25.62 7.11 25.11
C GLU A 58 24.66 7.89 24.23
N PHE A 59 24.72 9.22 24.30
CA PHE A 59 24.09 10.13 23.34
C PHE A 59 25.11 10.56 22.30
N LEU A 60 24.63 10.72 21.06
CA LEU A 60 25.44 10.97 19.88
C LEU A 60 24.93 12.18 19.12
N SER A 61 25.86 13.03 18.68
CA SER A 61 25.57 14.13 17.75
C SER A 61 25.26 13.60 16.34
N ALA A 62 24.81 14.50 15.46
CA ALA A 62 24.56 14.19 14.04
C ALA A 62 25.79 13.56 13.36
N ASP A 63 26.99 14.00 13.73
CA ASP A 63 28.27 13.50 13.21
C ASP A 63 28.78 12.25 13.96
N ARG A 64 27.92 11.59 14.74
CA ARG A 64 28.21 10.38 15.53
C ARG A 64 29.28 10.58 16.61
N ARG A 65 29.49 11.80 17.10
CA ARG A 65 30.35 12.07 18.26
C ARG A 65 29.57 11.88 19.54
N ILE A 66 30.21 11.34 20.56
CA ILE A 66 29.58 11.14 21.87
C ILE A 66 29.46 12.49 22.58
N THR A 67 28.24 12.83 22.99
CA THR A 67 27.91 14.10 23.63
C THR A 67 27.49 13.92 25.08
N ALA A 68 26.94 12.77 25.44
CA ALA A 68 26.70 12.39 26.83
C ALA A 68 26.95 10.91 27.07
N ARG A 69 27.44 10.57 28.26
CA ARG A 69 27.57 9.20 28.76
C ARG A 69 26.92 9.09 30.12
N PHE A 70 25.95 8.20 30.23
CA PHE A 70 25.38 7.79 31.49
C PHE A 70 25.98 6.45 31.86
N ASP A 71 26.44 6.33 33.10
CA ASP A 71 27.13 5.15 33.62
C ASP A 71 26.61 4.70 34.99
N ARG A 72 25.74 5.50 35.62
CA ARG A 72 25.18 5.25 36.94
C ARG A 72 23.67 5.42 36.95
N TYR A 73 23.02 4.69 37.84
CA TYR A 73 21.61 4.83 38.15
C TYR A 73 21.38 4.49 39.62
N ASP A 74 20.27 4.99 40.18
CA ASP A 74 19.87 4.70 41.56
C ASP A 74 18.86 3.54 41.58
N PRO A 75 19.23 2.31 42.03
CA PRO A 75 18.39 1.11 41.87
C PRO A 75 17.09 1.11 42.67
N GLY A 76 16.92 2.05 43.61
CA GLY A 76 15.70 2.22 44.41
C GLY A 76 14.93 3.50 44.10
N SER A 77 15.33 4.26 43.08
CA SER A 77 14.65 5.49 42.69
C SER A 77 13.40 5.19 41.85
N ASP A 78 12.25 5.70 42.29
CA ASP A 78 11.02 5.76 41.51
C ASP A 78 10.53 7.23 41.49
N PRO A 79 10.66 7.95 40.36
CA PRO A 79 11.04 7.45 39.04
C PRO A 79 12.55 7.14 38.88
N ILE A 80 12.88 6.32 37.87
CA ILE A 80 14.27 5.97 37.53
C ILE A 80 15.05 7.24 37.16
N CYS A 81 16.25 7.39 37.73
CA CYS A 81 17.18 8.46 37.39
C CYS A 81 18.54 7.88 36.97
N LEU A 82 19.01 8.24 35.77
CA LEU A 82 20.36 7.95 35.31
C LEU A 82 21.25 9.18 35.49
N HIS A 83 22.48 8.94 35.93
CA HIS A 83 23.49 9.98 36.12
C HIS A 83 24.63 9.78 35.14
N GLY A 84 25.15 10.88 34.64
CA GLY A 84 26.17 10.87 33.62
C GLY A 84 26.94 12.17 33.52
N VAL A 85 27.72 12.26 32.44
CA VAL A 85 28.49 13.44 32.08
C VAL A 85 28.26 13.77 30.61
N ALA A 86 28.12 15.06 30.32
CA ALA A 86 28.00 15.58 28.96
C ALA A 86 29.21 16.45 28.60
N THR A 87 29.59 16.37 27.33
CA THR A 87 30.64 17.18 26.72
C THR A 87 30.08 17.83 25.48
N SER A 88 30.16 19.16 25.41
CA SER A 88 29.73 19.92 24.23
C SER A 88 30.88 20.78 23.74
N PRO A 89 31.02 21.02 22.43
CA PRO A 89 31.95 22.04 21.90
C PRO A 89 31.70 23.45 22.47
N LEU A 90 30.50 23.72 23.00
CA LEU A 90 30.12 25.01 23.58
C LEU A 90 30.58 25.17 25.04
N TRP A 91 30.78 24.06 25.74
CA TRP A 91 31.22 24.04 27.13
C TRP A 91 32.65 23.49 27.11
N ASN A 92 33.66 24.33 27.32
CA ASN A 92 35.07 23.91 27.37
C ASN A 92 35.39 22.93 28.54
N GLU A 93 34.38 22.37 29.19
CA GLU A 93 34.44 21.52 30.37
C GLU A 93 33.34 20.45 30.32
N THR A 94 33.59 19.33 30.99
CA THR A 94 32.59 18.25 31.16
C THR A 94 31.58 18.64 32.23
N ARG A 95 30.28 18.48 31.96
CA ARG A 95 29.20 18.84 32.88
C ARG A 95 28.45 17.61 33.40
N PRO A 96 28.12 17.53 34.69
CA PRO A 96 27.22 16.51 35.21
C PRO A 96 25.82 16.66 34.62
N VAL A 97 25.25 15.56 34.15
CA VAL A 97 23.90 15.50 33.59
C VAL A 97 23.11 14.35 34.18
N MET A 98 21.79 14.46 34.11
CA MET A 98 20.85 13.44 34.55
C MET A 98 19.78 13.17 33.50
N LEU A 99 19.24 11.95 33.54
CA LEU A 99 18.09 11.52 32.76
C LEU A 99 17.04 10.94 33.70
N LEU A 100 15.91 11.64 33.84
CA LEU A 100 14.84 11.28 34.76
C LEU A 100 13.67 10.68 34.01
N GLN A 101 13.15 9.54 34.43
CA GLN A 101 11.92 9.00 33.87
C GLN A 101 10.74 9.86 34.30
N ILE A 102 9.96 10.38 33.35
CA ILE A 102 8.81 11.25 33.62
C ILE A 102 7.47 10.61 33.23
N GLY A 103 7.51 9.43 32.62
CA GLY A 103 6.33 8.66 32.28
C GLY A 103 6.64 7.43 31.42
N ALA A 104 5.59 6.75 30.97
CA ALA A 104 5.68 5.78 29.90
C ALA A 104 5.54 6.48 28.55
N LEU A 105 6.27 6.02 27.53
CA LEU A 105 5.93 6.34 26.15
C LEU A 105 4.47 5.91 25.91
N PRO A 106 3.64 6.74 25.25
CA PRO A 106 2.31 6.29 24.85
C PRO A 106 2.46 4.98 24.07
N ALA A 107 1.62 4.00 24.37
CA ALA A 107 1.57 2.78 23.57
C ALA A 107 1.50 3.19 22.09
N PRO A 108 2.27 2.56 21.19
CA PRO A 108 2.08 2.80 19.77
C PRO A 108 0.58 2.64 19.50
N ALA A 109 -0.02 3.63 18.84
CA ALA A 109 -1.41 3.51 18.42
C ALA A 109 -1.58 2.12 17.80
N PRO A 110 -2.66 1.38 18.13
CA PRO A 110 -2.88 0.07 17.54
C PRO A 110 -2.69 0.22 16.04
N ALA A 111 -1.79 -0.59 15.47
CA ALA A 111 -1.56 -0.55 14.03
C ALA A 111 -2.94 -0.63 13.37
N PRO A 112 -3.28 0.27 12.43
CA PRO A 112 -4.57 0.21 11.77
C PRO A 112 -4.77 -1.22 11.29
N ALA A 113 -5.96 -1.78 11.53
CA ALA A 113 -6.30 -3.12 11.10
C ALA A 113 -5.87 -3.25 9.62
N ARG A 114 -5.01 -4.23 9.34
CA ARG A 114 -4.35 -4.35 8.05
C ARG A 114 -5.43 -4.44 6.97
N ARG A 115 -5.39 -3.51 6.01
CA ARG A 115 -6.35 -3.46 4.90
C ARG A 115 -6.22 -4.72 4.06
N ARG A 116 -7.36 -5.26 3.60
CA ARG A 116 -7.40 -6.60 3.00
C ARG A 116 -7.28 -6.59 1.48
N ASN A 117 -7.36 -5.44 0.83
CA ASN A 117 -7.33 -5.36 -0.63
C ASN A 117 -6.33 -4.31 -1.11
N LEU A 118 -5.99 -4.36 -2.40
CA LEU A 118 -5.03 -3.46 -3.02
C LEU A 118 -5.58 -2.89 -4.32
N VAL A 119 -5.43 -1.59 -4.53
CA VAL A 119 -5.64 -0.93 -5.81
C VAL A 119 -4.27 -0.54 -6.37
N ILE A 120 -3.92 -1.04 -7.55
CA ILE A 120 -2.70 -0.62 -8.26
C ILE A 120 -3.13 0.13 -9.52
N MET A 121 -3.00 1.45 -9.50
CA MET A 121 -3.34 2.28 -10.66
C MET A 121 -2.07 2.68 -11.40
N ARG A 122 -2.01 2.34 -12.67
CA ARG A 122 -1.02 2.92 -13.58
C ARG A 122 -1.52 4.29 -14.02
N ALA A 123 -0.89 5.37 -13.56
CA ALA A 123 -1.39 6.72 -13.81
C ALA A 123 -0.29 7.72 -14.20
N GLY A 124 -0.72 8.76 -14.92
CA GLY A 124 0.09 9.92 -15.25
C GLY A 124 -0.59 11.23 -14.83
N PRO A 125 -0.10 12.38 -15.31
CA PRO A 125 -0.59 13.71 -14.91
C PRO A 125 -2.10 13.95 -15.12
N GLN A 126 -2.76 13.17 -15.97
CA GLN A 126 -4.19 13.29 -16.23
C GLN A 126 -5.05 12.24 -15.50
N GLY A 127 -4.44 11.46 -14.59
CA GLY A 127 -5.14 10.43 -13.84
C GLY A 127 -6.28 10.97 -12.97
N LEU A 128 -7.37 10.20 -12.89
CA LEU A 128 -8.62 10.61 -12.26
C LEU A 128 -8.74 10.28 -10.78
N PHE A 129 -7.80 9.52 -10.20
CA PHE A 129 -7.86 9.13 -8.79
C PHE A 129 -8.11 10.29 -7.81
N PRO A 130 -7.49 11.49 -7.96
CA PRO A 130 -7.77 12.63 -7.08
C PRO A 130 -9.22 13.13 -7.12
N ARG A 131 -9.98 12.74 -8.13
CA ARG A 131 -11.39 13.09 -8.31
C ARG A 131 -12.34 12.05 -7.74
N TRP A 132 -11.84 10.91 -7.27
CA TRP A 132 -12.68 9.90 -6.63
C TRP A 132 -13.17 10.43 -5.29
N ALA A 133 -14.49 10.45 -5.11
CA ALA A 133 -15.06 10.88 -3.85
C ALA A 133 -14.59 9.95 -2.72
N GLY A 134 -13.97 10.53 -1.69
CA GLY A 134 -13.47 9.81 -0.55
C GLY A 134 -14.58 9.29 0.37
N ALA A 135 -14.25 8.31 1.20
CA ALA A 135 -15.09 7.82 2.30
C ALA A 135 -14.34 7.99 3.63
N ALA A 136 -15.06 7.92 4.76
CA ALA A 136 -14.45 8.06 6.09
C ALA A 136 -13.36 7.01 6.37
N THR A 137 -13.49 5.83 5.74
CA THR A 137 -12.55 4.71 5.83
C THR A 137 -12.47 4.02 4.47
N ARG A 138 -11.40 3.25 4.25
CA ARG A 138 -11.27 2.30 3.12
C ARG A 138 -10.63 1.00 3.59
N ASP A 139 -11.06 -0.15 3.05
CA ASP A 139 -10.47 -1.48 3.34
C ASP A 139 -9.43 -1.91 2.27
N TRP A 140 -8.82 -0.92 1.61
CA TRP A 140 -7.82 -1.16 0.58
C TRP A 140 -6.64 -0.20 0.67
N ASP A 141 -5.46 -0.73 0.39
CA ASP A 141 -4.26 0.08 0.17
C ASP A 141 -4.21 0.57 -1.28
N PHE A 142 -3.58 1.71 -1.50
CA PHE A 142 -3.41 2.31 -2.82
C PHE A 142 -1.94 2.31 -3.24
N ALA A 143 -1.62 1.66 -4.35
CA ALA A 143 -0.33 1.72 -5.00
C ALA A 143 -0.41 2.54 -6.30
N LEU A 144 0.34 3.64 -6.35
CA LEU A 144 0.48 4.47 -7.54
C LEU A 144 1.66 3.96 -8.39
N SER A 145 1.38 3.43 -9.58
CA SER A 145 2.40 3.11 -10.58
C SER A 145 2.50 4.26 -11.59
N TRP A 146 3.37 5.22 -11.30
CA TRP A 146 3.50 6.49 -12.00
C TRP A 146 4.32 6.39 -13.30
N TYR A 147 3.76 6.92 -14.41
CA TYR A 147 4.46 7.01 -15.72
C TYR A 147 4.83 8.42 -16.15
N GLY A 148 4.46 9.43 -15.37
CA GLY A 148 4.85 10.82 -15.64
C GLY A 148 6.36 11.00 -15.63
N ARG A 149 6.83 12.08 -16.25
CA ARG A 149 8.26 12.43 -16.27
C ARG A 149 8.65 13.24 -15.04
N GLU A 150 7.67 13.92 -14.47
CA GLU A 150 7.72 14.66 -13.22
C GLU A 150 7.65 13.72 -12.01
N ASP A 151 7.96 14.28 -10.83
CA ASP A 151 7.80 13.55 -9.57
C ASP A 151 6.33 13.13 -9.36
N PRO A 152 6.09 11.92 -8.83
CA PRO A 152 4.74 11.46 -8.56
C PRO A 152 4.06 12.38 -7.53
N PRO A 153 2.80 12.80 -7.76
CA PRO A 153 2.06 13.57 -6.77
C PRO A 153 1.71 12.74 -5.54
N ASP A 154 1.42 13.40 -4.42
CA ASP A 154 0.81 12.76 -3.25
C ASP A 154 -0.72 12.79 -3.36
N TRP A 155 -1.31 11.63 -3.62
CA TRP A 155 -2.75 11.37 -3.65
C TRP A 155 -3.23 10.55 -2.45
N GLY A 156 -2.40 10.41 -1.41
CA GLY A 156 -2.67 9.51 -0.29
C GLY A 156 -2.47 8.03 -0.64
N GLN A 157 -1.55 7.74 -1.57
CA GLN A 157 -1.09 6.39 -1.86
C GLN A 157 -0.24 5.81 -0.71
N ASP A 158 -0.43 4.53 -0.42
CA ASP A 158 0.35 3.77 0.55
C ASP A 158 1.67 3.26 -0.07
N PHE A 159 1.70 3.08 -1.40
CA PHE A 159 2.89 2.67 -2.16
C PHE A 159 3.06 3.49 -3.43
N THR A 160 4.31 3.70 -3.85
CA THR A 160 4.64 4.41 -5.09
C THR A 160 5.70 3.63 -5.87
N GLN A 161 5.49 3.47 -7.17
CA GLN A 161 6.46 2.98 -8.14
C GLN A 161 6.55 3.98 -9.29
N CYS A 162 7.75 4.46 -9.60
CA CYS A 162 7.97 5.32 -10.77
C CYS A 162 8.72 4.56 -11.83
N GLU A 163 8.07 4.33 -12.97
CA GLU A 163 8.66 3.59 -14.07
C GLU A 163 7.98 4.03 -15.38
N PRO A 164 8.69 4.22 -16.51
CA PRO A 164 8.06 4.44 -17.81
C PRO A 164 7.50 3.15 -18.43
N GLY A 165 6.66 3.32 -19.44
CA GLY A 165 6.18 2.20 -20.27
C GLY A 165 4.71 1.86 -20.07
N PRO A 166 4.21 0.82 -20.78
CA PRO A 166 2.81 0.43 -20.82
C PRO A 166 2.29 -0.03 -19.46
N LYS A 167 0.98 -0.20 -19.30
CA LYS A 167 0.35 -0.50 -17.99
C LYS A 167 0.83 -1.80 -17.35
N LEU A 168 0.73 -2.92 -18.08
CA LEU A 168 0.76 -4.24 -17.46
C LEU A 168 2.16 -4.64 -16.97
N GLN A 169 3.21 -4.34 -17.74
CA GLN A 169 4.57 -4.79 -17.41
C GLN A 169 5.19 -4.14 -16.16
N PRO A 170 5.13 -2.81 -15.93
CA PRO A 170 5.53 -2.18 -14.67
C PRO A 170 4.75 -2.71 -13.47
N ILE A 171 3.42 -2.88 -13.62
CA ILE A 171 2.58 -3.49 -12.56
C ILE A 171 3.05 -4.93 -12.28
N GLY A 172 3.27 -5.74 -13.33
CA GLY A 172 3.76 -7.11 -13.21
C GLY A 172 5.10 -7.16 -12.47
N ARG A 173 6.07 -6.30 -12.82
CA ARG A 173 7.35 -6.21 -12.11
C ARG A 173 7.19 -5.81 -10.66
N TRP A 174 6.28 -4.89 -10.35
CA TRP A 174 6.00 -4.50 -8.98
C TRP A 174 5.42 -5.67 -8.17
N LEU A 175 4.45 -6.40 -8.74
CA LEU A 175 3.88 -7.61 -8.13
C LEU A 175 4.96 -8.69 -7.89
N ASP A 176 5.87 -8.89 -8.84
CA ASP A 176 6.97 -9.84 -8.74
C ASP A 176 7.97 -9.49 -7.62
N GLN A 177 8.29 -8.20 -7.48
CA GLN A 177 9.16 -7.68 -6.42
C GLN A 177 8.51 -7.72 -5.02
N HIS A 178 7.18 -7.71 -4.95
CA HIS A 178 6.43 -7.60 -3.69
C HIS A 178 5.59 -8.84 -3.38
N ARG A 179 5.94 -10.02 -3.91
CA ARG A 179 5.16 -11.27 -3.74
C ARG A 179 4.70 -11.55 -2.31
N ASP A 180 5.56 -11.31 -1.32
CA ASP A 180 5.21 -11.53 0.09
C ASP A 180 4.14 -10.56 0.58
N LEU A 181 4.24 -9.28 0.21
CA LEU A 181 3.18 -8.29 0.46
C LEU A 181 1.87 -8.72 -0.21
N ILE A 182 1.94 -9.15 -1.48
CA ILE A 182 0.76 -9.52 -2.27
C ILE A 182 -0.02 -10.68 -1.66
N ARG A 183 0.68 -11.67 -1.09
CA ARG A 183 0.04 -12.84 -0.43
C ARG A 183 -0.86 -12.47 0.75
N HIS A 184 -0.78 -11.24 1.26
CA HIS A 184 -1.60 -10.79 2.38
C HIS A 184 -2.90 -10.10 1.95
N TYR A 185 -3.06 -9.77 0.67
CA TYR A 185 -4.32 -9.24 0.16
C TYR A 185 -5.24 -10.37 -0.27
N ASP A 186 -6.54 -10.15 -0.14
CA ASP A 186 -7.56 -11.00 -0.75
C ASP A 186 -7.64 -10.73 -2.25
N HIS A 187 -7.77 -9.44 -2.61
CA HIS A 187 -8.02 -8.99 -3.97
C HIS A 187 -7.15 -7.80 -4.35
N ILE A 188 -6.85 -7.72 -5.65
CA ILE A 188 -6.01 -6.70 -6.26
C ILE A 188 -6.74 -6.16 -7.49
N TRP A 189 -7.07 -4.88 -7.49
CA TRP A 189 -7.70 -4.20 -8.63
C TRP A 189 -6.67 -3.40 -9.42
N LEU A 190 -6.68 -3.55 -10.74
CA LEU A 190 -5.76 -2.86 -11.66
C LEU A 190 -6.53 -1.91 -12.59
N PRO A 191 -7.08 -0.78 -12.10
CA PRO A 191 -7.78 0.18 -12.96
C PRO A 191 -6.82 0.99 -13.86
N ASP A 192 -7.31 1.36 -15.04
CA ASP A 192 -6.76 2.47 -15.85
C ASP A 192 -6.99 3.82 -15.15
N ASP A 193 -6.23 4.84 -15.54
CA ASP A 193 -6.26 6.15 -14.88
C ASP A 193 -7.42 7.06 -15.33
N ASP A 194 -8.23 6.65 -16.29
CA ASP A 194 -9.46 7.32 -16.76
C ASP A 194 -10.75 6.68 -16.25
N ILE A 195 -10.63 5.83 -15.23
CA ILE A 195 -11.77 5.27 -14.52
C ILE A 195 -12.24 6.27 -13.47
N MET A 196 -13.50 6.70 -13.58
CA MET A 196 -14.17 7.53 -12.60
C MET A 196 -15.07 6.66 -11.71
N THR A 197 -14.88 6.78 -10.40
CA THR A 197 -15.64 6.07 -9.35
C THR A 197 -15.47 6.80 -8.01
N ASP A 198 -15.85 6.16 -6.92
CA ASP A 198 -15.71 6.63 -5.54
C ASP A 198 -15.23 5.49 -4.62
N TRP A 199 -14.72 5.84 -3.43
CA TRP A 199 -14.15 4.85 -2.51
C TRP A 199 -15.17 3.82 -2.00
N SER A 200 -16.44 4.22 -1.84
CA SER A 200 -17.50 3.31 -1.38
C SER A 200 -17.83 2.25 -2.44
N THR A 201 -17.75 2.62 -3.72
CA THR A 201 -17.92 1.70 -4.85
C THR A 201 -16.76 0.70 -4.90
N VAL A 202 -15.53 1.13 -4.60
CA VAL A 202 -14.36 0.24 -4.51
C VAL A 202 -14.47 -0.74 -3.33
N ASP A 203 -14.92 -0.26 -2.16
CA ASP A 203 -15.16 -1.15 -1.01
C ASP A 203 -16.24 -2.19 -1.33
N ARG A 204 -17.33 -1.79 -2.00
CA ARG A 204 -18.37 -2.72 -2.49
C ARG A 204 -17.80 -3.74 -3.48
N LEU A 205 -17.01 -3.29 -4.46
CA LEU A 205 -16.36 -4.16 -5.43
C LEU A 205 -15.58 -5.29 -4.76
N PHE A 206 -14.74 -4.97 -3.77
CA PHE A 206 -13.97 -5.97 -3.04
C PHE A 206 -14.84 -6.85 -2.12
N ALA A 207 -15.88 -6.28 -1.50
CA ALA A 207 -16.83 -7.05 -0.70
C ALA A 207 -17.55 -8.10 -1.55
N THR A 208 -18.02 -7.73 -2.75
CA THR A 208 -18.69 -8.64 -3.69
C THR A 208 -17.73 -9.72 -4.19
N CYS A 209 -16.49 -9.37 -4.56
CA CYS A 209 -15.49 -10.38 -4.95
C CYS A 209 -15.28 -11.45 -3.88
N ARG A 210 -15.22 -11.03 -2.62
CA ARG A 210 -15.06 -11.92 -1.47
C ARG A 210 -16.30 -12.76 -1.19
N GLU A 211 -17.49 -12.15 -1.23
CA GLU A 211 -18.76 -12.84 -0.99
C GLU A 211 -18.95 -14.02 -1.97
N PHE A 212 -18.58 -13.82 -3.24
CA PHE A 212 -18.75 -14.82 -4.29
C PHE A 212 -17.48 -15.60 -4.64
N ASP A 213 -16.41 -15.46 -3.85
CA ASP A 213 -15.13 -16.18 -4.00
C ASP A 213 -14.56 -16.09 -5.44
N LEU A 214 -14.58 -14.87 -5.99
CA LEU A 214 -14.18 -14.57 -7.36
C LEU A 214 -12.64 -14.58 -7.50
N GLN A 215 -12.17 -15.26 -8.52
CA GLN A 215 -10.74 -15.28 -8.87
C GLN A 215 -10.36 -14.14 -9.80
N LEU A 216 -11.27 -13.76 -10.70
CA LEU A 216 -11.11 -12.69 -11.66
C LEU A 216 -12.44 -11.97 -11.82
N ALA A 217 -12.46 -10.66 -11.76
CA ALA A 217 -13.68 -9.90 -11.96
C ALA A 217 -13.38 -8.54 -12.58
N GLN A 218 -14.42 -7.81 -12.92
CA GLN A 218 -14.35 -6.35 -13.05
C GLN A 218 -15.66 -5.73 -12.58
N PRO A 219 -15.66 -4.46 -12.16
CA PRO A 219 -16.89 -3.70 -12.12
C PRO A 219 -17.51 -3.64 -13.54
N ALA A 220 -18.83 -3.60 -13.60
CA ALA A 220 -19.54 -3.22 -14.81
C ALA A 220 -19.22 -1.78 -15.21
N LEU A 221 -19.54 -1.44 -16.45
CA LEU A 221 -19.38 -0.10 -16.98
C LEU A 221 -20.72 0.62 -16.97
N THR A 222 -20.72 1.87 -16.52
CA THR A 222 -21.91 2.73 -16.63
C THR A 222 -22.28 2.95 -18.09
N ARG A 223 -23.53 3.30 -18.36
CA ARG A 223 -24.02 3.58 -19.73
C ARG A 223 -23.29 4.74 -20.43
N GLN A 224 -22.62 5.61 -19.67
CA GLN A 224 -21.84 6.74 -20.18
C GLN A 224 -20.38 6.36 -20.52
N SER A 225 -19.97 5.13 -20.20
CA SER A 225 -18.62 4.66 -20.47
C SER A 225 -18.35 4.50 -21.95
N PHE A 226 -17.11 4.74 -22.35
CA PHE A 226 -16.61 4.24 -23.64
C PHE A 226 -16.24 2.77 -23.50
N SER A 227 -16.78 1.89 -24.33
CA SER A 227 -16.37 0.48 -24.36
C SER A 227 -16.64 -0.15 -25.72
N ALA A 228 -15.76 -1.08 -26.12
CA ALA A 228 -15.95 -1.90 -27.31
C ALA A 228 -16.83 -3.14 -27.04
N HIS A 229 -17.11 -3.47 -25.76
CA HIS A 229 -17.74 -4.72 -25.37
C HIS A 229 -19.08 -4.46 -24.67
N LEU A 230 -20.18 -4.57 -25.42
CA LEU A 230 -21.54 -4.31 -24.92
C LEU A 230 -21.90 -5.11 -23.66
N MET A 231 -21.34 -6.31 -23.51
CA MET A 231 -21.58 -7.16 -22.36
C MET A 231 -21.06 -6.54 -21.04
N LEU A 232 -20.09 -5.63 -21.09
CA LEU A 232 -19.51 -5.02 -19.88
C LEU A 232 -20.40 -3.94 -19.27
N TYR A 233 -21.40 -3.43 -20.00
CA TYR A 233 -22.33 -2.45 -19.44
C TYR A 233 -23.18 -3.04 -18.32
N GLU A 234 -23.50 -2.19 -17.35
CA GLU A 234 -24.31 -2.55 -16.19
C GLU A 234 -25.72 -3.04 -16.56
N CYS A 235 -26.15 -4.05 -15.82
CA CYS A 235 -27.52 -4.55 -15.79
C CYS A 235 -28.11 -4.28 -14.40
N PRO A 236 -29.04 -3.31 -14.27
CA PRO A 236 -29.57 -2.88 -12.97
C PRO A 236 -30.20 -3.99 -12.12
N ASP A 237 -30.74 -5.04 -12.76
CA ASP A 237 -31.40 -6.14 -12.07
C ASP A 237 -30.42 -7.15 -11.43
N TYR A 238 -29.13 -7.07 -11.78
CA TYR A 238 -28.13 -8.03 -11.32
C TYR A 238 -27.18 -7.41 -10.30
N ARG A 239 -26.71 -8.25 -9.38
CA ARG A 239 -25.53 -7.99 -8.56
C ARG A 239 -24.27 -8.28 -9.37
N LEU A 240 -24.25 -9.42 -10.06
CA LEU A 240 -23.16 -9.83 -10.95
C LEU A 240 -23.63 -10.80 -12.03
N ARG A 241 -22.82 -10.93 -13.08
CA ARG A 241 -22.93 -11.92 -14.15
C ARG A 241 -21.64 -12.72 -14.27
N TYR A 242 -21.73 -14.04 -14.14
CA TYR A 242 -20.59 -14.93 -14.38
C TYR A 242 -20.29 -15.00 -15.87
N THR A 243 -19.02 -14.84 -16.23
CA THR A 243 -18.57 -14.75 -17.63
C THR A 243 -17.18 -15.38 -17.80
N ASN A 244 -16.72 -15.58 -19.02
CA ASN A 244 -15.33 -15.94 -19.31
C ASN A 244 -14.46 -14.73 -19.69
N PHE A 245 -14.98 -13.51 -19.61
CA PHE A 245 -14.29 -12.31 -20.09
C PHE A 245 -14.22 -11.22 -19.03
N VAL A 246 -13.00 -10.69 -18.83
CA VAL A 246 -12.70 -9.49 -18.06
C VAL A 246 -11.70 -8.67 -18.86
N GLU A 247 -12.03 -7.42 -19.13
CA GLU A 247 -11.21 -6.49 -19.91
C GLU A 247 -10.00 -6.02 -19.09
N GLY A 248 -8.85 -5.89 -19.75
CA GLY A 248 -7.59 -5.48 -19.11
C GLY A 248 -7.57 -4.07 -18.51
N MET A 249 -8.60 -3.26 -18.78
CA MET A 249 -8.77 -1.90 -18.28
C MET A 249 -9.04 -1.85 -16.77
N VAL A 250 -9.87 -2.76 -16.25
CA VAL A 250 -10.32 -2.74 -14.84
C VAL A 250 -10.35 -4.12 -14.16
N PRO A 251 -9.39 -5.05 -14.40
CA PRO A 251 -9.45 -6.38 -13.82
C PRO A 251 -9.18 -6.34 -12.32
N VAL A 252 -9.99 -7.09 -11.58
CA VAL A 252 -9.79 -7.46 -10.18
C VAL A 252 -9.36 -8.91 -10.15
N PHE A 253 -8.25 -9.21 -9.49
CA PHE A 253 -7.78 -10.57 -9.27
C PHE A 253 -7.87 -10.90 -7.80
N SER A 254 -8.18 -12.16 -7.45
CA SER A 254 -7.72 -12.69 -6.16
C SER A 254 -6.19 -12.68 -6.13
N ALA A 255 -5.56 -12.60 -4.95
CA ALA A 255 -4.10 -12.61 -4.87
C ALA A 255 -3.48 -13.88 -5.51
N ALA A 256 -4.12 -15.04 -5.34
CA ALA A 256 -3.70 -16.28 -5.99
C ALA A 256 -3.79 -16.19 -7.53
N ALA A 257 -4.91 -15.64 -8.05
CA ALA A 257 -5.08 -15.44 -9.48
C ALA A 257 -4.07 -14.45 -10.06
N ALA A 258 -3.76 -13.36 -9.34
CA ALA A 258 -2.73 -12.42 -9.75
C ALA A 258 -1.36 -13.08 -9.88
N MET A 259 -1.00 -13.98 -8.95
CA MET A 259 0.24 -14.75 -9.01
C MET A 259 0.27 -15.77 -10.15
N LEU A 260 -0.86 -16.42 -10.45
CA LEU A 260 -0.99 -17.31 -11.61
C LEU A 260 -0.87 -16.55 -12.95
N CYS A 261 -1.43 -15.34 -13.02
CA CYS A 261 -1.40 -14.48 -14.19
C CYS A 261 -0.13 -13.61 -14.29
N LEU A 262 0.75 -13.63 -13.29
CA LEU A 262 1.96 -12.82 -13.28
C LEU A 262 2.87 -13.01 -14.50
N PRO A 263 3.08 -14.23 -15.04
CA PRO A 263 3.88 -14.41 -16.24
C PRO A 263 3.35 -13.61 -17.44
N VAL A 264 2.03 -13.58 -17.66
CA VAL A 264 1.45 -12.83 -18.78
C VAL A 264 1.52 -11.32 -18.51
N LEU A 265 1.38 -10.87 -17.26
CA LEU A 265 1.56 -9.46 -16.89
C LEU A 265 2.98 -8.93 -17.14
N LEU A 266 3.99 -9.81 -17.12
CA LEU A 266 5.39 -9.44 -17.37
C LEU A 266 5.75 -9.35 -18.86
N GLU A 267 4.86 -9.76 -19.76
CA GLU A 267 5.10 -9.69 -21.20
C GLU A 267 5.29 -8.25 -21.67
N ALA A 268 6.31 -8.04 -22.50
CA ALA A 268 6.57 -6.75 -23.12
C ALA A 268 5.55 -6.51 -24.25
N THR A 269 4.45 -5.83 -23.93
CA THR A 269 3.44 -5.41 -24.92
C THR A 269 3.14 -3.94 -24.78
N ALA A 270 3.03 -3.23 -25.90
CA ALA A 270 2.75 -1.81 -25.94
C ALA A 270 1.30 -1.50 -25.52
N TYR A 271 0.35 -2.38 -25.87
CA TYR A 271 -1.08 -2.10 -25.71
C TYR A 271 -1.85 -3.10 -24.85
N GLY A 272 -1.22 -4.22 -24.45
CA GLY A 272 -1.87 -5.23 -23.62
C GLY A 272 -2.95 -6.07 -24.34
N TRP A 273 -3.09 -5.97 -25.66
CA TRP A 273 -4.09 -6.75 -26.40
C TRP A 273 -3.86 -8.27 -26.24
N GLY A 274 -4.93 -9.02 -25.95
CA GLY A 274 -4.89 -10.47 -25.77
C GLY A 274 -4.66 -10.94 -24.33
N HIS A 275 -4.29 -10.06 -23.39
CA HIS A 275 -4.14 -10.45 -21.98
C HIS A 275 -5.47 -10.88 -21.36
N ASP A 276 -6.53 -10.17 -21.71
CA ASP A 276 -7.94 -10.47 -21.41
C ASP A 276 -8.41 -11.85 -21.92
N TRP A 277 -7.73 -12.43 -22.92
CA TRP A 277 -8.00 -13.80 -23.39
C TRP A 277 -7.25 -14.83 -22.55
N ILE A 278 -6.09 -14.44 -22.01
CA ILE A 278 -5.14 -15.32 -21.34
C ILE A 278 -5.48 -15.45 -19.86
N PHE A 279 -5.94 -14.39 -19.19
CA PHE A 279 -6.35 -14.47 -17.79
C PHE A 279 -7.35 -15.62 -17.52
N PRO A 280 -8.52 -15.70 -18.18
CA PRO A 280 -9.45 -16.81 -17.94
C PRO A 280 -8.87 -18.17 -18.33
N ARG A 281 -7.99 -18.22 -19.35
CA ARG A 281 -7.30 -19.44 -19.80
C ARG A 281 -6.34 -19.99 -18.75
N LEU A 282 -5.56 -19.12 -18.09
CA LEU A 282 -4.63 -19.48 -17.03
C LEU A 282 -5.36 -19.94 -15.75
N LEU A 283 -6.54 -19.38 -15.50
CA LEU A 283 -7.40 -19.79 -14.39
C LEU A 283 -8.19 -21.08 -14.67
N GLY A 284 -8.19 -21.56 -15.91
CA GLY A 284 -8.90 -22.79 -16.30
C GLY A 284 -10.41 -22.60 -16.53
N TYR A 285 -10.85 -21.37 -16.83
CA TYR A 285 -12.25 -21.02 -17.10
C TYR A 285 -13.25 -21.47 -16.01
N PRO A 286 -13.05 -21.12 -14.73
CA PRO A 286 -13.99 -21.48 -13.67
C PRO A 286 -15.31 -20.72 -13.85
N LYS A 287 -16.39 -21.47 -14.15
CA LYS A 287 -17.70 -20.92 -14.53
C LYS A 287 -18.36 -19.98 -13.52
N HIS A 288 -18.00 -20.08 -12.24
CA HIS A 288 -18.63 -19.31 -11.14
C HIS A 288 -17.62 -18.48 -10.34
N ARG A 289 -16.43 -18.23 -10.90
CA ARG A 289 -15.38 -17.42 -10.24
C ARG A 289 -14.80 -16.33 -11.13
N ILE A 290 -15.39 -16.16 -12.32
CA ILE A 290 -15.09 -15.05 -13.22
C ILE A 290 -16.37 -14.26 -13.46
N ALA A 291 -16.38 -12.96 -13.18
CA ALA A 291 -17.62 -12.17 -13.26
C ALA A 291 -17.44 -10.70 -13.67
N VAL A 292 -18.51 -10.13 -14.22
CA VAL A 292 -18.74 -8.69 -14.23
C VAL A 292 -19.69 -8.35 -13.09
N ILE A 293 -19.35 -7.37 -12.26
CA ILE A 293 -20.10 -6.98 -11.07
C ILE A 293 -20.92 -5.73 -11.37
N ASP A 294 -22.23 -5.90 -11.47
CA ASP A 294 -23.19 -4.88 -11.87
C ASP A 294 -23.53 -3.90 -10.72
N GLU A 295 -23.39 -4.30 -9.46
CA GLU A 295 -23.70 -3.46 -8.28
C GLU A 295 -22.65 -2.39 -7.92
N CYS A 296 -21.52 -2.38 -8.63
CA CYS A 296 -20.42 -1.44 -8.41
C CYS A 296 -19.90 -0.85 -9.73
N ALA A 297 -20.80 -0.45 -10.62
CA ALA A 297 -20.43 0.07 -11.93
C ALA A 297 -19.52 1.30 -11.85
N VAL A 298 -18.55 1.38 -12.77
CA VAL A 298 -17.60 2.50 -12.90
C VAL A 298 -17.70 3.15 -14.28
N THR A 299 -17.22 4.39 -14.41
CA THR A 299 -17.28 5.11 -15.69
C THR A 299 -15.90 5.17 -16.35
N HIS A 300 -15.76 4.60 -17.55
CA HIS A 300 -14.57 4.79 -18.38
C HIS A 300 -14.73 6.06 -19.25
N THR A 301 -13.93 7.08 -18.95
CA THR A 301 -14.18 8.45 -19.42
C THR A 301 -13.51 8.84 -20.73
N ARG A 302 -12.60 8.02 -21.27
CA ARG A 302 -11.86 8.33 -22.49
C ARG A 302 -12.16 7.31 -23.61
N PRO A 303 -12.14 7.71 -24.90
CA PRO A 303 -12.44 6.79 -25.99
C PRO A 303 -11.38 5.69 -26.17
N CYS A 304 -11.83 4.47 -26.43
CA CYS A 304 -10.97 3.31 -26.66
C CYS A 304 -10.14 3.46 -27.95
N GLY A 305 -8.85 3.11 -27.89
CA GLY A 305 -8.03 2.87 -29.08
C GLY A 305 -7.58 4.11 -29.86
N VAL A 306 -7.72 5.33 -29.31
CA VAL A 306 -7.32 6.59 -29.98
C VAL A 306 -5.81 6.65 -30.24
N ASN A 307 -5.00 6.13 -29.31
CA ASN A 307 -3.53 6.14 -29.39
C ASN A 307 -2.93 4.76 -29.68
N THR A 308 -3.71 3.86 -30.27
CA THR A 308 -3.30 2.47 -30.53
C THR A 308 -2.90 2.30 -31.99
N ASP A 309 -1.63 1.96 -32.22
CA ASP A 309 -1.21 1.37 -33.49
C ASP A 309 -1.83 -0.03 -33.60
N ARG A 310 -2.85 -0.15 -34.46
CA ARG A 310 -3.64 -1.38 -34.59
C ARG A 310 -2.86 -2.54 -35.18
N ASP A 311 -1.85 -2.28 -36.01
CA ASP A 311 -1.09 -3.35 -36.64
C ASP A 311 -0.09 -3.93 -35.64
N VAL A 312 0.56 -3.07 -34.85
CA VAL A 312 1.37 -3.51 -33.70
C VAL A 312 0.50 -4.28 -32.70
N ALA A 313 -0.64 -3.72 -32.29
CA ALA A 313 -1.51 -4.36 -31.30
C ALA A 313 -2.04 -5.74 -31.77
N ARG A 314 -2.36 -5.90 -33.05
CA ARG A 314 -2.76 -7.19 -33.64
C ARG A 314 -1.61 -8.19 -33.68
N ALA A 315 -0.39 -7.74 -34.00
CA ALA A 315 0.79 -8.59 -34.01
C ALA A 315 1.11 -9.09 -32.59
N GLU A 316 1.06 -8.20 -31.60
CA GLU A 316 1.22 -8.53 -30.18
C GLU A 316 0.15 -9.52 -29.71
N LEU A 317 -1.12 -9.26 -30.02
CA LEU A 317 -2.23 -10.18 -29.72
C LEU A 317 -1.93 -11.57 -30.28
N LYS A 318 -1.58 -11.68 -31.57
CA LYS A 318 -1.30 -12.97 -32.20
C LYS A 318 -0.14 -13.71 -31.53
N ALA A 319 0.92 -12.99 -31.18
CA ALA A 319 2.09 -13.57 -30.53
C ALA A 319 1.77 -14.08 -29.12
N ILE A 320 1.10 -13.27 -28.31
CA ILE A 320 0.82 -13.60 -26.91
C ILE A 320 -0.23 -14.72 -26.79
N VAL A 321 -1.31 -14.69 -27.58
CA VAL A 321 -2.32 -15.76 -27.54
C VAL A 321 -1.74 -17.10 -28.01
N ALA A 322 -0.84 -17.08 -29.01
CA ALA A 322 -0.13 -18.28 -29.45
C ALA A 322 0.81 -18.82 -28.35
N LYS A 323 1.56 -17.95 -27.68
CA LYS A 323 2.47 -18.31 -26.58
C LYS A 323 1.74 -18.98 -25.41
N TYR A 324 0.55 -18.50 -25.07
CA TYR A 324 -0.23 -18.99 -23.93
C TYR A 324 -1.33 -20.00 -24.30
N GLY A 325 -1.46 -20.36 -25.58
CA GLY A 325 -2.44 -21.33 -26.06
C GLY A 325 -3.90 -20.88 -25.89
N ALA A 326 -4.16 -19.56 -25.95
CA ALA A 326 -5.49 -18.99 -26.06
C ALA A 326 -5.90 -18.95 -27.54
N THR A 327 -7.18 -19.18 -27.84
CA THR A 327 -7.66 -19.31 -29.24
C THR A 327 -8.60 -18.20 -29.67
N HIS A 328 -9.44 -17.70 -28.76
CA HIS A 328 -10.41 -16.64 -29.03
C HIS A 328 -10.79 -15.90 -27.76
N MET A 329 -11.32 -14.69 -27.93
CA MET A 329 -12.05 -13.96 -26.90
C MET A 329 -13.37 -14.67 -26.59
N ASP A 330 -13.66 -14.93 -25.33
CA ASP A 330 -14.84 -15.70 -24.92
C ASP A 330 -15.74 -14.89 -23.98
N HIS A 331 -16.77 -14.26 -24.55
CA HIS A 331 -17.74 -13.45 -23.81
C HIS A 331 -18.92 -14.24 -23.23
N ARG A 332 -18.86 -15.58 -23.17
CA ARG A 332 -19.98 -16.39 -22.71
C ARG A 332 -20.36 -16.05 -21.28
N ILE A 333 -21.65 -15.75 -21.07
CA ILE A 333 -22.27 -15.59 -19.75
C ILE A 333 -22.80 -16.96 -19.30
N HIS A 334 -22.41 -17.41 -18.11
CA HIS A 334 -22.77 -18.74 -17.57
C HIS A 334 -23.85 -18.68 -16.48
N GLY A 335 -24.21 -17.49 -16.01
CA GLY A 335 -25.24 -17.28 -15.00
C GLY A 335 -25.20 -15.86 -14.43
N CYS A 336 -26.18 -15.51 -13.61
CA CYS A 336 -26.25 -14.22 -12.92
C CYS A 336 -26.76 -14.39 -11.50
N ILE A 337 -26.46 -13.40 -10.66
CA ILE A 337 -27.05 -13.23 -9.34
C ILE A 337 -27.92 -11.97 -9.42
N PHE A 338 -29.21 -12.12 -9.12
CA PHE A 338 -30.15 -11.00 -9.09
C PHE A 338 -29.93 -10.16 -7.84
N ARG A 339 -30.22 -8.86 -7.94
CA ARG A 339 -30.46 -8.05 -6.74
C ARG A 339 -31.73 -8.57 -6.09
N GLU A 340 -31.76 -8.65 -4.76
CA GLU A 340 -33.04 -8.93 -4.08
C GLU A 340 -34.08 -7.90 -4.56
N PRO A 341 -35.36 -8.29 -4.73
CA PRO A 341 -36.38 -7.35 -5.13
C PRO A 341 -36.38 -6.18 -4.15
N LEU A 342 -36.53 -4.97 -4.69
CA LEU A 342 -36.83 -3.81 -3.85
C LEU A 342 -38.05 -4.17 -2.99
N PRO A 343 -38.06 -3.89 -1.68
CA PRO A 343 -39.10 -4.37 -0.74
C PRO A 343 -40.52 -3.83 -0.98
N TRP A 344 -40.80 -3.26 -2.15
CA TRP A 344 -42.08 -2.67 -2.55
C TRP A 344 -42.62 -3.22 -3.88
N LEU A 345 -42.18 -4.41 -4.29
CA LEU A 345 -42.80 -5.18 -5.37
C LEU A 345 -43.32 -6.51 -4.81
N ASP A 346 -44.42 -6.43 -4.06
CA ASP A 346 -45.37 -7.52 -3.82
C ASP A 346 -46.75 -7.11 -4.37
#